data_AF-A0A8H5GV21-F1
#
_entry.id   AF-A0A8H5GV21-F1
#
_cell.length_a   1.000
_cell.length_b   1.000
_cell.length_c   1.000
_cell.angle_alpha   90.00
_cell.angle_beta   90.00
_cell.angle_gamma   90.00
#
_symmetry.space_group_name_H-M   'P 1'
#
loop_
_entity.id
_entity.type
_entity.pdbx_description
1 polymer ?
#
loop_
_entity_poly.entity_id
_entity_poly.type
_entity_poly.pdbx_seq_one_letter_code
_entity_poly.pdbx_strand_id
1 'polypeptide(L)'
;MSNSSIEPSEPGQDARISLTISPTRIRRYLSQQTIKERQLTLLKSSPHPSLPISIINYTNDTEWHRQWDDLTMAARVLVIEPSTGTVVSRAFSKFFNWDERDAYRLPVPVVPVGGTSISSKRA
;
A
#
# COMPACT_ATOMS: atom_id res chain seq x y z
N MET A 1 8.18 0.95 24.24
CA MET A 1 6.96 1.34 23.52
C MET A 1 7.37 1.75 22.11
N SER A 2 7.58 0.79 21.21
CA SER A 2 7.94 1.04 19.82
C SER A 2 6.66 1.37 19.05
N ASN A 3 6.61 2.56 18.47
CA ASN A 3 5.56 2.91 17.52
C ASN A 3 5.56 1.86 16.41
N SER A 4 4.44 1.16 16.21
CA SER A 4 4.20 0.38 14.99
C SER A 4 3.93 1.35 13.83
N SER A 5 4.93 2.16 13.52
CA SER A 5 4.96 2.94 12.29
C SER A 5 5.09 1.91 11.17
N ILE A 6 4.07 1.83 10.32
CA ILE A 6 4.17 1.13 9.05
C ILE A 6 5.32 1.82 8.33
N GLU A 7 6.44 1.11 8.18
CA GLU A 7 7.64 1.62 7.51
C GLU A 7 7.25 2.19 6.14
N PRO A 8 7.73 3.40 5.78
CA PRO A 8 7.46 3.96 4.46
C PRO A 8 7.94 3.00 3.38
N SER A 9 7.19 2.94 2.27
CA SER A 9 7.60 2.18 1.09
C SER A 9 9.02 2.58 0.67
N GLU A 10 9.90 1.60 0.50
CA GLU A 10 11.26 1.81 -0.05
C GLU A 10 11.19 2.65 -1.34
N PRO A 11 12.18 3.53 -1.60
CA PRO A 11 12.23 4.35 -2.81
C PRO A 11 12.05 3.50 -4.08
N GLY A 12 11.04 3.84 -4.90
CA GLY A 12 10.72 3.11 -6.14
C GLY A 12 9.70 1.96 -6.00
N GLN A 13 9.10 1.75 -4.81
CA GLN A 13 8.13 0.67 -4.56
C GLN A 13 6.69 1.13 -4.35
N ASP A 14 6.30 2.31 -4.83
CA ASP A 14 4.93 2.81 -4.69
C ASP A 14 3.94 1.97 -5.50
N ALA A 15 3.22 1.09 -4.80
CA ALA A 15 2.26 0.15 -5.39
C ALA A 15 1.11 0.81 -6.16
N ARG A 16 0.90 2.13 -6.03
CA ARG A 16 -0.11 2.88 -6.79
C ARG A 16 0.30 3.10 -8.24
N ILE A 17 1.60 3.13 -8.53
CA ILE A 17 2.15 3.42 -9.85
C ILE A 17 3.05 2.30 -10.40
N SER A 18 3.62 1.44 -9.55
CA SER A 18 4.50 0.35 -9.98
C SER A 18 3.81 -0.65 -10.90
N LEU A 19 4.55 -1.21 -11.88
CA LEU A 19 4.09 -2.28 -12.77
C LEU A 19 4.23 -3.68 -12.17
N THR A 20 4.99 -3.80 -11.09
CA THR A 20 5.21 -5.05 -10.36
C THR A 20 5.18 -4.75 -8.86
N ILE A 21 4.57 -5.64 -8.08
CA ILE A 21 4.49 -5.57 -6.63
C ILE A 21 4.94 -6.91 -6.07
N SER A 22 5.84 -6.91 -5.08
CA SER A 22 6.37 -8.15 -4.50
C SER A 22 5.24 -9.12 -4.05
N PRO A 23 5.22 -10.37 -4.55
CA PRO A 23 4.24 -11.37 -4.13
C PRO A 23 4.23 -11.60 -2.61
N THR A 24 5.40 -11.55 -1.97
CA THR A 24 5.53 -11.70 -0.51
C THR A 24 4.90 -10.51 0.21
N ARG A 25 5.06 -9.30 -0.33
CA ARG A 25 4.39 -8.11 0.19
C ARG A 25 2.88 -8.25 0.13
N ILE A 26 2.32 -8.67 -1.00
CA ILE A 26 0.87 -8.90 -1.12
C ILE A 26 0.38 -9.99 -0.15
N ARG A 27 1.08 -11.14 -0.10
CA ARG A 27 0.72 -12.25 0.80
C ARG A 27 0.65 -11.81 2.26
N ARG A 28 1.59 -10.98 2.72
CA ARG A 28 1.58 -10.42 4.08
C ARG A 28 0.26 -9.72 4.41
N TYR A 29 -0.30 -8.96 3.47
CA TYR A 29 -1.54 -8.19 3.69
C TYR A 29 -2.82 -9.02 3.53
N LEU A 30 -2.72 -10.15 2.81
CA LEU A 30 -3.79 -11.16 2.73
C LEU A 30 -3.85 -12.01 4.02
N SER A 31 -2.76 -12.11 4.75
CA SER A 31 -2.72 -12.78 6.06
C SER A 31 -3.20 -11.87 7.18
N GLN A 32 -3.75 -12.48 8.24
CA GLN A 32 -4.09 -11.76 9.48
C GLN A 32 -2.83 -11.23 10.17
N GLN A 33 -2.89 -10.01 10.67
CA GLN A 33 -1.78 -9.30 11.32
C GLN A 33 -2.24 -8.70 12.64
N THR A 34 -1.34 -8.67 13.63
CA THR A 34 -1.57 -7.93 14.88
C THR A 34 -1.15 -6.48 14.71
N ILE A 35 -2.12 -5.56 14.68
CA ILE A 35 -1.90 -4.11 14.54
C ILE A 35 -2.58 -3.42 15.72
N LYS A 36 -1.80 -2.72 16.56
CA LYS A 36 -2.29 -2.04 17.78
C LYS A 36 -3.23 -2.94 18.61
N GLU A 37 -2.77 -4.16 18.89
CA GLU A 37 -3.49 -5.18 19.69
C GLU A 37 -4.75 -5.75 19.03
N ARG A 38 -4.99 -5.47 17.75
CA ARG A 38 -6.12 -6.02 16.98
C ARG A 38 -5.64 -6.97 15.90
N GLN A 39 -6.41 -8.02 15.66
CA GLN A 39 -6.19 -8.96 14.56
C GLN A 39 -6.91 -8.46 13.32
N LEU A 40 -6.17 -7.93 12.35
CA LEU A 40 -6.73 -7.33 11.14
C LEU A 40 -6.22 -8.06 9.90
N THR A 41 -7.06 -8.20 8.88
CA THR A 41 -6.64 -8.62 7.55
C THR A 41 -6.84 -7.46 6.60
N LEU A 42 -5.77 -6.92 6.00
CA LEU A 42 -5.84 -5.64 5.30
C LEU A 42 -6.32 -5.75 3.84
N LEU A 43 -6.03 -6.86 3.18
CA LEU A 43 -6.44 -7.12 1.80
C LEU A 43 -7.26 -8.41 1.69
N LYS A 44 -8.13 -8.46 0.69
CA LYS A 44 -8.81 -9.66 0.22
C LYS A 44 -8.42 -9.95 -1.22
N SER A 45 -8.35 -11.24 -1.55
CA SER A 45 -8.06 -11.73 -2.90
C SER A 45 -9.28 -12.44 -3.47
N SER A 46 -9.61 -12.15 -4.72
CA SER A 46 -10.64 -12.84 -5.50
C SER A 46 -9.98 -13.41 -6.77
N PRO A 47 -9.62 -14.70 -6.78
CA PRO A 47 -8.97 -15.32 -7.93
C PRO A 47 -9.92 -15.43 -9.12
N HIS A 48 -9.40 -15.26 -10.33
CA HIS A 48 -10.14 -15.56 -11.55
C HIS A 48 -10.39 -17.08 -11.65
N PRO A 49 -11.56 -17.54 -12.12
CA PRO A 49 -11.88 -18.97 -12.17
C PRO A 49 -10.97 -19.82 -13.06
N SER A 50 -10.31 -19.21 -14.05
CA SER A 50 -9.49 -19.94 -15.04
C SER A 50 -8.15 -19.30 -15.42
N LEU A 51 -7.90 -18.04 -15.06
CA LEU A 51 -6.69 -17.30 -15.46
C LEU A 51 -5.80 -17.15 -14.22
N PRO A 52 -4.47 -17.07 -14.36
CA PRO A 52 -3.55 -16.95 -13.22
C PRO A 52 -3.53 -15.53 -12.62
N ILE A 53 -4.68 -14.86 -12.55
CA ILE A 53 -4.82 -13.48 -12.07
C ILE A 53 -5.81 -13.42 -10.90
N SER A 54 -5.62 -12.44 -10.03
CA SER A 54 -6.51 -12.16 -8.91
C SER A 54 -6.82 -10.67 -8.80
N ILE A 55 -8.05 -10.37 -8.39
CA ILE A 55 -8.45 -9.03 -8.00
C ILE A 55 -8.15 -8.87 -6.50
N ILE A 56 -7.33 -7.89 -6.17
CA ILE A 56 -6.97 -7.51 -4.81
C ILE A 56 -7.73 -6.25 -4.43
N ASN A 57 -8.46 -6.34 -3.32
CA ASN A 57 -9.20 -5.23 -2.74
C ASN A 57 -8.78 -5.04 -1.28
N TYR A 58 -8.77 -3.81 -0.79
CA TYR A 58 -8.71 -3.57 0.65
C TYR A 58 -9.99 -4.08 1.34
N THR A 59 -9.85 -4.42 2.61
CA THR A 59 -10.94 -4.91 3.46
C THR A 59 -11.60 -3.78 4.25
N ASN A 60 -12.72 -4.11 4.90
CA ASN A 60 -13.34 -3.24 5.89
C ASN A 60 -12.38 -2.93 7.05
N ASP A 61 -11.56 -3.88 7.50
CA ASP A 61 -10.55 -3.63 8.53
C ASP A 61 -9.63 -2.47 8.16
N THR A 62 -9.18 -2.43 6.90
CA THR A 62 -8.34 -1.36 6.38
C THR A 62 -9.05 0.00 6.45
N GLU A 63 -10.29 0.07 5.97
CA GLU A 63 -11.07 1.32 5.93
C GLU A 63 -11.40 1.82 7.35
N TRP A 64 -12.00 0.96 8.19
CA TRP A 64 -12.42 1.31 9.54
C TRP A 64 -11.23 1.68 10.45
N HIS A 65 -10.11 0.99 10.29
CA HIS A 65 -8.91 1.25 11.10
C HIS A 65 -7.91 2.20 10.43
N ARG A 66 -8.25 2.76 9.26
CA ARG A 66 -7.43 3.73 8.52
C ARG A 66 -6.01 3.24 8.26
N GLN A 67 -5.86 1.96 7.90
CA GLN A 67 -4.56 1.35 7.61
C GLN A 67 -4.13 1.65 6.17
N TRP A 68 -3.90 2.94 5.90
CA TRP A 68 -3.59 3.44 4.56
C TRP A 68 -2.08 3.53 4.32
N ASP A 69 -1.60 2.77 3.36
CA ASP A 69 -0.28 2.88 2.73
C ASP A 69 -0.44 2.81 1.20
N ASP A 70 0.66 2.85 0.46
CA ASP A 70 0.65 2.77 -1.01
C ASP A 70 -0.04 1.50 -1.53
N LEU A 71 0.11 0.35 -0.89
CA LEU A 71 -0.50 -0.90 -1.34
C LEU A 71 -1.99 -0.97 -0.99
N THR A 72 -2.40 -0.59 0.22
CA THR A 72 -3.83 -0.59 0.58
C THR A 72 -4.60 0.48 -0.17
N MET A 73 -3.96 1.62 -0.48
CA MET A 73 -4.54 2.63 -1.38
C MET A 73 -4.61 2.12 -2.83
N ALA A 74 -3.62 1.36 -3.30
CA ALA A 74 -3.64 0.78 -4.65
C ALA A 74 -4.69 -0.33 -4.81
N ALA A 75 -4.98 -1.08 -3.74
CA ALA A 75 -5.92 -2.20 -3.74
C ALA A 75 -7.40 -1.77 -3.77
N ARG A 76 -7.76 -0.90 -4.71
CA ARG A 76 -9.16 -0.55 -5.02
C ARG A 76 -9.47 -1.08 -6.40
N VAL A 77 -9.61 -2.40 -6.51
CA VAL A 77 -9.61 -3.15 -7.78
C VAL A 77 -8.23 -3.15 -8.43
N LEU A 78 -7.26 -3.77 -7.75
CA LEU A 78 -5.91 -4.03 -8.29
C LEU A 78 -5.86 -5.46 -8.84
N VAL A 79 -5.59 -5.62 -10.13
CA VAL A 79 -5.50 -6.95 -10.77
C VAL A 79 -4.04 -7.32 -10.95
N ILE A 80 -3.65 -8.48 -10.41
CA ILE A 80 -2.26 -8.97 -10.46
C ILE A 80 -2.19 -10.42 -10.89
N GLU A 81 -1.03 -10.85 -11.36
CA GLU A 81 -0.62 -12.25 -11.38
C GLU A 81 0.04 -12.61 -10.02
N PRO A 82 -0.56 -13.46 -9.16
CA PRO A 82 -0.08 -13.63 -7.78
C PRO A 82 1.30 -14.30 -7.62
N SER A 83 1.73 -15.09 -8.60
CA SER A 83 3.03 -15.78 -8.62
C SER A 83 4.18 -14.81 -8.88
N THR A 84 4.02 -13.92 -9.87
CA THR A 84 5.06 -13.00 -10.35
C THR A 84 4.95 -11.63 -9.69
N GLY A 85 3.75 -11.23 -9.27
CA GLY A 85 3.47 -9.89 -8.75
C GLY A 85 3.25 -8.85 -9.85
N THR A 86 3.19 -9.28 -11.11
CA THR A 86 2.93 -8.40 -12.26
C THR A 86 1.56 -7.77 -12.13
N VAL A 87 1.47 -6.46 -12.30
CA VAL A 87 0.21 -5.72 -12.32
C VAL A 87 -0.38 -5.81 -13.73
N VAL A 88 -1.55 -6.43 -13.83
CA VAL A 88 -2.27 -6.63 -15.09
C VAL A 88 -3.17 -5.42 -15.39
N SER A 89 -3.83 -4.88 -14.36
CA SER A 89 -4.60 -3.63 -14.45
C SER A 89 -4.82 -3.03 -13.05
N ARG A 90 -5.20 -1.76 -13.00
CA ARG A 90 -5.61 -1.09 -11.76
C ARG A 90 -6.64 -0.02 -12.03
N ALA A 91 -7.55 0.18 -11.08
CA ALA A 91 -8.35 1.39 -11.03
C ALA A 91 -7.58 2.54 -10.35
N PHE A 92 -8.25 3.68 -10.17
CA PHE A 92 -7.72 4.77 -9.35
C PHE A 92 -7.49 4.32 -7.91
N SER A 93 -6.37 4.74 -7.33
CA SER A 93 -6.10 4.52 -5.91
C SER A 93 -7.20 5.14 -5.04
N LYS A 94 -7.35 4.65 -3.80
CA LYS A 94 -8.25 5.25 -2.80
C LYS A 94 -7.99 6.75 -2.71
N PHE A 95 -9.04 7.52 -2.95
CA PHE A 95 -9.13 8.93 -2.61
C PHE A 95 -10.06 9.09 -1.42
N PHE A 96 -9.98 10.23 -0.76
CA PHE A 96 -10.71 10.51 0.47
C PHE A 96 -11.68 11.67 0.25
N ASN A 97 -12.80 11.64 0.96
CA ASN A 97 -13.73 12.76 1.01
C ASN A 97 -13.10 13.94 1.76
N TRP A 98 -13.64 15.14 1.55
CA TRP A 98 -13.08 16.38 2.08
C TRP A 98 -12.95 16.43 3.62
N ASP A 99 -13.80 15.70 4.32
CA ASP A 99 -13.90 15.63 5.79
C ASP A 99 -13.09 14.48 6.40
N GLU A 100 -12.55 13.59 5.57
CA GLU A 100 -11.71 12.50 6.06
C GLU A 100 -10.31 12.99 6.42
N ARG A 101 -9.81 12.57 7.59
CA ARG A 101 -8.48 12.94 8.10
C ARG A 101 -7.32 12.70 7.13
N ASP A 102 -7.40 11.67 6.30
CA ASP A 102 -6.35 11.30 5.34
C ASP A 102 -6.42 12.07 4.02
N ALA A 103 -7.45 12.91 3.79
CA ALA A 103 -7.61 13.66 2.54
C ALA A 103 -6.48 14.65 2.25
N TYR A 104 -5.84 15.17 3.29
CA TYR A 104 -4.74 16.14 3.20
C TYR A 104 -3.38 15.53 3.52
N ARG A 105 -3.31 14.19 3.62
CA ARG A 105 -2.04 13.50 3.83
C ARG A 105 -1.24 13.54 2.54
N LEU A 106 -0.22 14.39 2.50
CA LEU A 106 0.71 14.43 1.38
C LEU A 106 1.43 13.07 1.27
N PRO A 107 1.67 12.57 0.04
CA PRO A 107 2.58 11.46 -0.14
C PRO A 107 3.92 11.84 0.49
N VAL A 108 4.46 10.94 1.33
CA VAL A 108 5.77 11.15 1.96
C VAL A 108 6.77 11.39 0.82
N PRO A 109 7.55 12.48 0.83
CA PRO A 109 8.56 12.69 -0.19
C PRO A 109 9.48 11.48 -0.20
N VAL A 110 9.61 10.80 -1.34
CA VAL A 110 10.62 9.77 -1.52
C VAL A 110 11.96 10.50 -1.50
N VAL A 111 12.62 10.54 -0.35
CA VAL A 111 13.98 11.06 -0.26
C VAL A 111 14.88 10.01 -0.93
N PRO A 112 15.58 10.33 -2.03
CA PRO A 112 16.52 9.40 -2.61
C PRO A 112 17.60 9.09 -1.56
N VAL A 113 17.77 7.82 -1.21
CA VAL A 113 18.89 7.34 -0.40
C VAL A 113 20.15 7.49 -1.27
N GLY A 114 20.75 8.69 -1.25
CA GLY A 114 21.87 9.05 -2.11
C GLY A 114 22.03 10.54 -2.42
N GLY A 115 21.14 11.43 -1.96
CA GLY A 115 21.28 12.87 -2.13
C GLY A 115 22.14 13.51 -1.04
N THR A 116 23.29 14.06 -1.44
CA THR A 116 24.23 14.83 -0.62
C THR A 116 23.51 15.80 0.33
N SER A 117 23.98 15.85 1.59
CA SER A 117 23.58 16.84 2.59
C SER A 117 23.69 18.26 2.01
N ILE A 118 22.56 18.86 1.63
CA ILE A 118 22.50 20.29 1.38
C ILE A 118 22.53 20.97 2.74
N SER A 119 23.75 21.27 3.18
CA SER A 119 24.00 22.20 4.27
C SER A 119 23.37 23.55 3.91
N SER A 120 22.24 23.85 4.54
CA SER A 120 21.67 25.19 4.59
C SER A 120 22.67 26.10 5.29
N LYS A 121 23.60 26.70 4.55
CA LYS A 121 24.23 27.94 4.97
C LYS A 121 23.14 29.01 4.97
N ARG A 122 22.62 29.33 6.15
CA ARG A 122 21.91 30.58 6.38
C ARG A 122 22.90 31.72 6.10
N ALA A 123 22.54 32.58 5.15
CA ALA A 123 23.10 33.92 5.02
C ALA A 123 22.36 34.88 5.96
#